data_AF-A0A4R6VBF7-F1
#
_entry.id   AF-A0A4R6VBF7-F1
#
_cell.length_a   1.000
_cell.length_b   1.000
_cell.length_c   1.000
_cell.angle_alpha   90.00
_cell.angle_beta   90.00
_cell.angle_gamma   90.00
#
_symmetry.space_group_name_H-M   'P 1'
#
loop_
_entity.id
_entity.type
_entity.pdbx_description
1 polymer ?
#
loop_
_entity_poly.entity_id
_entity_poly.type
_entity_poly.pdbx_seq_one_letter_code
_entity_poly.pdbx_strand_id
1 'polypeptide(L)'
;MKDGYLEFFEKFNIENEKFLEFASLSIILIPEDKARESWKSLKEKINKENEDVYVRSYGRNGSGNDLYNKLYKELFSCNVIIDKSNNIYPTRLLENLTGYTKKGKSVNLRNYQVSHIFGNTKNPYLFCSPWNVVFIPKILDPFTGHESKGELTYELTKLYKNRMWDTYGELIEDYNNLMSELEERIDEFIEQDNKKNKNFHNSIRSEFSKIIRDKK
;
A
#
# COMPACT_ATOMS: atom_id res chain seq x y z
N MET A 1 -12.06 -27.18 -11.16
CA MET A 1 -12.48 -25.93 -10.50
C MET A 1 -12.96 -24.98 -11.58
N LYS A 2 -14.06 -24.27 -11.37
CA LYS A 2 -14.60 -23.31 -12.34
C LYS A 2 -14.05 -21.93 -12.02
N ASP A 3 -13.39 -21.28 -12.99
CA ASP A 3 -12.74 -19.98 -12.81
C ASP A 3 -13.28 -18.99 -13.85
N GLY A 4 -13.99 -17.97 -13.39
CA GLY A 4 -14.67 -17.02 -14.26
C GLY A 4 -13.74 -16.12 -15.07
N TYR A 5 -12.52 -15.86 -14.58
CA TYR A 5 -11.52 -15.10 -15.34
C TYR A 5 -10.96 -15.97 -16.47
N LEU A 6 -10.58 -17.21 -16.17
CA LEU A 6 -10.06 -18.12 -17.18
C LEU A 6 -11.11 -18.47 -18.24
N GLU A 7 -12.38 -18.65 -17.87
CA GLU A 7 -13.48 -18.82 -18.82
C GLU A 7 -13.66 -17.61 -19.74
N PHE A 8 -13.57 -16.39 -19.19
CA PHE A 8 -13.63 -15.17 -20.01
C PHE A 8 -12.43 -15.09 -20.95
N PHE A 9 -11.24 -15.43 -20.46
CA PHE A 9 -10.00 -15.37 -21.25
C PHE A 9 -10.06 -16.38 -22.40
N GLU A 10 -10.46 -17.61 -22.12
CA GLU A 10 -10.68 -18.66 -23.12
C GLU A 10 -11.72 -18.21 -24.16
N LYS A 11 -12.85 -17.64 -23.73
CA LYS A 11 -13.92 -17.18 -24.63
C LYS A 11 -13.45 -16.15 -25.65
N PHE A 12 -12.48 -15.31 -25.28
CA PHE A 12 -11.96 -14.22 -26.10
C PHE A 12 -10.53 -14.45 -26.59
N ASN A 13 -9.99 -15.66 -26.42
CA ASN A 13 -8.61 -16.04 -26.78
C ASN A 13 -7.56 -15.08 -26.18
N ILE A 14 -7.71 -14.72 -24.90
CA ILE A 14 -6.76 -13.92 -24.15
C ILE A 14 -5.74 -14.86 -23.50
N GLU A 15 -4.49 -14.79 -23.97
CA GLU A 15 -3.36 -15.49 -23.35
C GLU A 15 -2.97 -14.82 -22.03
N ASN A 16 -2.66 -15.62 -21.00
CA ASN A 16 -2.25 -15.12 -19.69
C ASN A 16 -1.02 -14.21 -19.79
N GLU A 17 -0.06 -14.58 -20.63
CA GLU A 17 1.17 -13.83 -20.84
C GLU A 17 0.89 -12.44 -21.41
N LYS A 18 -0.03 -12.33 -22.39
CA LYS A 18 -0.46 -11.05 -22.96
C LYS A 18 -1.19 -10.19 -21.94
N PHE A 19 -1.98 -10.82 -21.06
CA PHE A 19 -2.65 -10.12 -19.96
C PHE A 19 -1.64 -9.57 -18.95
N LEU A 20 -0.64 -10.36 -18.56
CA LEU A 20 0.44 -9.94 -17.66
C LEU A 20 1.33 -8.86 -18.28
N GLU A 21 1.62 -8.94 -19.58
CA GLU A 21 2.31 -7.89 -20.33
C GLU A 21 1.52 -6.58 -20.31
N PHE A 22 0.21 -6.63 -20.61
CA PHE A 22 -0.67 -5.47 -20.49
C PHE A 22 -0.64 -4.88 -19.08
N ALA A 23 -0.71 -5.72 -18.03
CA ALA A 23 -0.62 -5.27 -16.65
C ALA A 23 0.70 -4.55 -16.36
N SER A 24 1.82 -5.11 -16.83
CA SER A 24 3.16 -4.51 -16.67
C SER A 24 3.31 -3.16 -17.37
N LEU A 25 2.73 -3.00 -18.55
CA LEU A 25 2.85 -1.78 -19.36
C LEU A 25 1.89 -0.67 -18.93
N SER A 26 0.74 -1.04 -18.35
CA SER A 26 -0.34 -0.08 -18.05
C SER A 26 -0.30 0.48 -16.63
N ILE A 27 0.47 -0.12 -15.71
CA ILE A 27 0.67 0.44 -14.37
C ILE A 27 1.40 1.79 -14.44
N ILE A 28 0.87 2.79 -13.74
CA ILE A 28 1.48 4.12 -13.66
C ILE A 28 2.10 4.29 -12.28
N LEU A 29 3.42 4.45 -12.31
CA LEU A 29 4.31 4.62 -11.18
C LEU A 29 4.61 6.11 -10.98
N ILE A 30 4.98 6.51 -9.76
CA ILE A 30 5.53 7.84 -9.50
C ILE A 30 6.99 7.87 -10.01
N PRO A 31 7.43 8.91 -10.73
CA PRO A 31 8.85 9.03 -11.12
C PRO A 31 9.79 8.86 -9.92
N GLU A 32 10.88 8.11 -10.09
CA GLU A 32 11.74 7.67 -8.97
C GLU A 32 12.33 8.84 -8.17
N ASP A 33 12.79 9.88 -8.86
CA ASP A 33 13.28 11.13 -8.28
C ASP A 33 12.24 11.78 -7.35
N LYS A 34 10.99 11.90 -7.84
CA LYS A 34 9.88 12.44 -7.06
C LYS A 34 9.48 11.54 -5.90
N ALA A 35 9.53 10.22 -6.10
CA ALA A 35 9.25 9.25 -5.04
C ALA A 35 10.29 9.37 -3.91
N ARG A 36 11.57 9.53 -4.26
CA ARG A 36 12.67 9.70 -3.30
C ARG A 36 12.52 10.97 -2.47
N GLU A 37 12.22 12.11 -3.12
CA GLU A 37 11.96 13.37 -2.43
C GLU A 37 10.73 13.29 -1.51
N SER A 38 9.63 12.76 -2.03
CA SER A 38 8.39 12.61 -1.25
C SER A 38 8.55 11.63 -0.10
N TRP A 39 9.36 10.57 -0.26
CA TRP A 39 9.66 9.62 0.80
C TRP A 39 10.48 10.26 1.91
N LYS A 40 11.52 11.04 1.57
CA LYS A 40 12.28 11.82 2.55
C LYS A 40 11.37 12.75 3.36
N SER A 41 10.51 13.50 2.68
CA SER A 41 9.55 14.40 3.34
C SER A 41 8.57 13.65 4.26
N LEU A 42 8.10 12.47 3.86
CA LEU A 42 7.22 11.65 4.71
C LEU A 42 7.92 11.22 6.00
N LYS A 43 9.17 10.76 5.92
CA LYS A 43 9.94 10.36 7.12
C LYS A 43 10.13 11.52 8.09
N GLU A 44 10.42 12.72 7.58
CA GLU A 44 10.55 13.93 8.38
C GLU A 44 9.22 14.30 9.06
N LYS A 45 8.09 14.19 8.34
CA LYS A 45 6.75 14.47 8.88
C LYS A 45 6.38 13.55 10.03
N ILE A 46 6.63 12.24 9.90
CA ILE A 46 6.25 11.26 10.94
C ILE A 46 6.96 11.54 12.28
N ASN A 47 8.17 12.08 12.21
CA ASN A 47 9.01 12.38 13.37
C ASN A 47 8.86 13.82 13.89
N LYS A 48 7.85 14.57 13.42
CA LYS A 48 7.67 15.99 13.75
C LYS A 48 6.27 16.26 14.31
N GLU A 49 6.22 17.02 15.40
CA GLU A 49 4.96 17.49 15.98
C GLU A 49 4.21 18.43 15.04
N ASN A 50 2.89 18.46 15.16
CA ASN A 50 1.98 19.30 14.36
C ASN A 50 1.99 19.02 12.84
N GLU A 51 2.54 17.89 12.41
CA GLU A 51 2.38 17.37 11.05
C GLU A 51 1.29 16.30 11.03
N ASP A 52 0.57 16.23 9.92
CA ASP A 52 -0.48 15.24 9.71
C ASP A 52 -0.03 14.17 8.71
N VAL A 53 -0.18 12.91 9.08
CA VAL A 53 -0.02 11.74 8.21
C VAL A 53 -1.25 10.88 8.25
N TYR A 54 -1.39 9.96 7.29
CA TYR A 54 -2.64 9.25 7.08
C TYR A 54 -2.47 7.73 7.15
N VAL A 55 -3.56 7.04 7.50
CA VAL A 55 -3.67 5.58 7.49
C VAL A 55 -5.05 5.13 7.02
N ARG A 56 -5.15 3.87 6.60
CA ARG A 56 -6.42 3.20 6.35
C ARG A 56 -7.13 2.88 7.67
N SER A 57 -8.47 2.86 7.66
CA SER A 57 -9.25 2.48 8.84
C SER A 57 -9.04 1.01 9.25
N TYR A 58 -9.13 0.74 10.56
CA TYR A 58 -9.04 -0.60 11.13
C TYR A 58 -10.40 -1.10 11.65
N GLY A 59 -10.76 -2.32 11.24
CA GLY A 59 -12.04 -2.93 11.57
C GLY A 59 -13.18 -2.41 10.71
N ARG A 60 -14.32 -3.10 10.76
CA ARG A 60 -15.52 -2.68 10.03
C ARG A 60 -15.98 -1.33 10.57
N ASN A 61 -16.14 -0.35 9.69
CA ASN A 61 -16.52 1.02 10.04
C ASN A 61 -15.58 1.68 11.09
N GLY A 62 -14.32 1.25 11.18
CA GLY A 62 -13.35 1.86 12.09
C GLY A 62 -13.44 1.41 13.55
N SER A 63 -14.15 0.32 13.84
CA SER A 63 -14.37 -0.17 15.21
C SER A 63 -13.09 -0.47 16.01
N GLY A 64 -11.94 -0.64 15.36
CA GLY A 64 -10.66 -0.89 16.00
C GLY A 64 -9.71 0.32 16.04
N ASN A 65 -10.10 1.46 15.49
CA ASN A 65 -9.21 2.61 15.30
C ASN A 65 -8.56 3.11 16.60
N ASP A 66 -9.30 3.08 17.72
CA ASP A 66 -8.78 3.54 19.01
C ASP A 66 -7.57 2.73 19.51
N LEU A 67 -7.49 1.44 19.14
CA LEU A 67 -6.35 0.59 19.48
C LEU A 67 -5.08 1.07 18.77
N TYR A 68 -5.20 1.36 17.47
CA TYR A 68 -4.10 1.90 16.67
C TYR A 68 -3.74 3.34 17.07
N ASN A 69 -4.72 4.17 17.43
CA ASN A 69 -4.47 5.53 17.90
C ASN A 69 -3.60 5.57 19.15
N LYS A 70 -3.73 4.58 20.06
CA LYS A 70 -2.84 4.43 21.22
C LYS A 70 -1.43 4.10 20.78
N LEU A 71 -1.27 3.09 19.92
CA LEU A 71 0.03 2.71 19.37
C LEU A 71 0.72 3.90 18.67
N TYR A 72 0.01 4.64 17.83
CA TYR A 72 0.61 5.75 17.09
C TYR A 72 1.14 6.87 17.98
N LYS A 73 0.46 7.16 19.11
CA LYS A 73 0.93 8.14 20.09
C LYS A 73 2.22 7.70 20.79
N GLU A 74 2.41 6.39 20.95
CA GLU A 74 3.63 5.83 21.52
C GLU A 74 4.76 5.79 20.49
N LEU A 75 4.46 5.57 19.21
CA LEU A 75 5.46 5.40 18.15
C LEU A 75 5.90 6.72 17.49
N PHE A 76 4.99 7.68 17.30
CA PHE A 76 5.19 8.83 16.42
C PHE A 76 4.90 10.17 17.09
N SER A 77 5.60 11.21 16.66
CA SER A 77 5.39 12.58 17.12
C SER A 77 4.29 13.31 16.33
N CYS A 78 3.98 12.84 15.13
CA CYS A 78 2.96 13.43 14.25
C CYS A 78 1.52 13.02 14.64
N ASN A 79 0.54 13.71 14.05
CA ASN A 79 -0.85 13.31 14.10
C ASN A 79 -1.14 12.24 13.01
N VAL A 80 -1.53 11.04 13.43
CA VAL A 80 -1.97 9.99 12.51
C VAL A 80 -3.49 10.06 12.32
N ILE A 81 -3.93 10.37 11.10
CA ILE A 81 -5.33 10.61 10.74
C ILE A 81 -5.85 9.46 9.88
N ILE A 82 -7.05 8.97 10.18
CA ILE A 82 -7.71 7.97 9.34
C ILE A 82 -8.22 8.62 8.06
N ASP A 83 -7.81 8.11 6.89
CA ASP A 83 -8.29 8.58 5.60
C ASP A 83 -9.78 8.26 5.44
N LYS A 84 -10.60 9.28 5.22
CA LYS A 84 -12.07 9.17 5.16
C LYS A 84 -12.59 8.16 4.13
N SER A 85 -11.83 7.91 3.06
CA SER A 85 -12.21 6.99 1.98
C SER A 85 -11.24 5.82 1.82
N ASN A 86 -10.26 5.72 2.72
CA ASN A 86 -9.08 4.86 2.60
C ASN A 86 -8.19 5.14 1.37
N ASN A 87 -8.45 6.20 0.61
CA ASN A 87 -7.85 6.47 -0.70
C ASN A 87 -7.74 7.97 -1.08
N ILE A 88 -8.17 8.92 -0.24
CA ILE A 88 -8.11 10.36 -0.60
C ILE A 88 -6.65 10.81 -0.66
N TYR A 89 -5.88 10.54 0.39
CA TYR A 89 -4.46 10.91 0.43
C TYR A 89 -3.66 10.20 -0.68
N PRO A 90 -3.72 8.86 -0.84
CA PRO A 90 -3.07 8.17 -1.95
C PRO A 90 -3.42 8.74 -3.33
N THR A 91 -4.70 9.07 -3.56
CA THR A 91 -5.12 9.69 -4.83
C THR A 91 -4.43 11.02 -5.03
N ARG A 92 -4.46 11.93 -4.04
CA ARG A 92 -3.82 13.25 -4.14
C ARG A 92 -2.31 13.14 -4.36
N LEU A 93 -1.65 12.22 -3.66
CA LEU A 93 -0.22 11.97 -3.80
C LEU A 93 0.12 11.58 -5.24
N LEU A 94 -0.60 10.60 -5.79
CA LEU A 94 -0.42 10.17 -7.17
C LEU A 94 -0.71 11.29 -8.17
N GLU A 95 -1.80 12.04 -8.00
CA GLU A 95 -2.15 13.12 -8.92
C GLU A 95 -1.07 14.21 -8.93
N ASN A 96 -0.56 14.60 -7.77
CA ASN A 96 0.48 15.62 -7.64
C ASN A 96 1.82 15.18 -8.26
N LEU A 97 2.23 13.93 -8.06
CA LEU A 97 3.57 13.49 -8.45
C LEU A 97 3.63 12.96 -9.89
N THR A 98 2.54 12.39 -10.41
CA THR A 98 2.47 11.89 -11.79
C THR A 98 1.94 12.93 -12.79
N GLY A 99 1.18 13.92 -12.33
CA GLY A 99 0.49 14.88 -13.20
C GLY A 99 -0.81 14.35 -13.82
N TYR A 100 -1.18 13.09 -13.54
CA TYR A 100 -2.48 12.56 -13.92
C TYR A 100 -3.57 13.04 -12.97
N THR A 101 -4.78 13.25 -13.46
CA THR A 101 -5.93 13.71 -12.67
C THR A 101 -7.16 12.87 -13.03
N LYS A 102 -7.81 12.28 -12.01
CA LYS A 102 -8.99 11.42 -12.17
C LYS A 102 -10.32 12.16 -12.02
N LYS A 103 -10.32 13.31 -11.34
CA LYS A 103 -11.54 14.11 -11.08
C LYS A 103 -11.28 15.61 -11.22
N GLY A 104 -12.30 16.38 -11.61
CA GLY A 104 -12.22 17.84 -11.72
C GLY A 104 -12.22 18.34 -13.16
N LYS A 105 -11.69 19.56 -13.38
CA LYS A 105 -11.73 20.23 -14.69
C LYS A 105 -10.61 19.78 -15.66
N SER A 106 -9.50 19.26 -15.13
CA SER A 106 -8.30 18.84 -15.88
C SER A 106 -8.16 17.31 -15.98
N VAL A 107 -9.28 16.57 -15.97
CA VAL A 107 -9.24 15.10 -16.00
C VAL A 107 -8.56 14.59 -17.27
N ASN A 108 -7.46 13.87 -17.08
CA ASN A 108 -6.68 13.24 -18.15
C ASN A 108 -6.45 11.73 -17.88
N LEU A 109 -6.99 11.17 -16.79
CA LEU A 109 -6.90 9.75 -16.47
C LEU A 109 -8.29 9.16 -16.20
N ARG A 110 -8.71 8.19 -17.02
CA ARG A 110 -10.04 7.55 -16.96
C ARG A 110 -9.90 6.05 -16.89
N ASN A 111 -10.81 5.39 -16.16
CA ASN A 111 -10.82 3.94 -15.96
C ASN A 111 -9.55 3.38 -15.28
N TYR A 112 -8.89 4.22 -14.49
CA TYR A 112 -7.85 3.82 -13.55
C TYR A 112 -8.34 3.93 -12.12
N GLN A 113 -7.71 3.18 -11.24
CA GLN A 113 -7.91 3.25 -9.81
C GLN A 113 -6.58 3.31 -9.05
N VAL A 114 -6.65 3.70 -7.78
CA VAL A 114 -5.48 3.69 -6.90
C VAL A 114 -5.37 2.33 -6.26
N SER A 115 -4.16 1.78 -6.22
CA SER A 115 -3.87 0.55 -5.50
C SER A 115 -2.57 0.70 -4.70
N HIS A 116 -2.51 0.03 -3.56
CA HIS A 116 -1.28 -0.19 -2.80
C HIS A 116 -0.70 -1.54 -3.21
N ILE A 117 0.56 -1.60 -3.62
CA ILE A 117 1.17 -2.87 -4.06
C ILE A 117 1.52 -3.77 -2.88
N PHE A 118 2.09 -3.18 -1.84
CA PHE A 118 2.28 -3.81 -0.55
C PHE A 118 1.13 -3.39 0.36
N GLY A 119 0.56 -4.36 1.08
CA GLY A 119 -0.54 -4.13 2.02
C GLY A 119 -0.12 -3.31 3.24
N ASN A 120 -0.55 -3.73 4.43
CA ASN A 120 -0.08 -3.13 5.68
C ASN A 120 -0.37 -1.60 5.80
N THR A 121 -1.53 -1.19 5.27
CA THR A 121 -1.96 0.22 5.14
C THR A 121 -2.40 0.90 6.45
N LYS A 122 -2.28 0.24 7.61
CA LYS A 122 -2.40 0.87 8.94
C LYS A 122 -1.04 1.38 9.41
N ASN A 123 0.04 1.03 8.72
CA ASN A 123 1.32 1.66 8.92
C ASN A 123 1.39 2.97 8.12
N PRO A 124 1.58 4.14 8.75
CA PRO A 124 1.61 5.42 8.04
C PRO A 124 2.76 5.50 7.04
N TYR A 125 3.90 4.84 7.32
CA TYR A 125 4.98 4.75 6.36
C TYR A 125 4.50 4.07 5.07
N LEU A 126 3.76 2.96 5.13
CA LEU A 126 3.28 2.28 3.92
C LEU A 126 2.08 2.92 3.26
N PHE A 127 1.13 3.46 4.03
CA PHE A 127 -0.06 4.08 3.47
C PHE A 127 0.25 5.36 2.69
N CYS A 128 1.17 6.17 3.22
CA CYS A 128 1.58 7.44 2.62
C CYS A 128 2.79 7.31 1.69
N SER A 129 3.38 6.12 1.54
CA SER A 129 4.58 5.91 0.72
C SER A 129 4.33 6.19 -0.76
N PRO A 130 5.13 7.06 -1.41
CA PRO A 130 5.00 7.31 -2.85
C PRO A 130 5.41 6.09 -3.69
N TRP A 131 6.31 5.26 -3.18
CA TRP A 131 6.74 4.03 -3.82
C TRP A 131 5.80 2.84 -3.57
N ASN A 132 4.74 2.99 -2.76
CA ASN A 132 3.79 1.90 -2.52
C ASN A 132 2.43 2.11 -3.23
N VAL A 133 2.18 3.30 -3.76
CA VAL A 133 0.90 3.64 -4.42
C VAL A 133 1.07 3.75 -5.93
N VAL A 134 0.09 3.27 -6.67
CA VAL A 134 0.10 3.29 -8.14
C VAL A 134 -1.29 3.58 -8.70
N PHE A 135 -1.35 4.04 -9.95
CA PHE A 135 -2.57 3.87 -10.74
C PHE A 135 -2.51 2.58 -11.54
N ILE A 136 -3.59 1.79 -11.47
CA ILE A 136 -3.80 0.62 -12.33
C ILE A 136 -5.12 0.72 -13.08
N PRO A 137 -5.23 0.17 -14.31
CA PRO A 137 -6.50 0.02 -14.98
C PRO A 137 -7.52 -0.72 -14.10
N LYS A 138 -8.78 -0.27 -14.11
CA LYS A 138 -9.86 -0.87 -13.32
C LYS A 138 -10.12 -2.34 -13.63
N ILE A 139 -9.80 -2.78 -14.86
CA ILE A 139 -9.93 -4.19 -15.23
C ILE A 139 -8.95 -5.09 -14.45
N LEU A 140 -7.86 -4.53 -13.93
CA LEU A 140 -6.85 -5.23 -13.13
C LEU A 140 -7.09 -5.12 -11.62
N ASP A 141 -8.02 -4.26 -11.18
CA ASP A 141 -8.35 -4.05 -9.76
C ASP A 141 -8.56 -5.36 -9.00
N PRO A 142 -9.41 -6.29 -9.49
CA PRO A 142 -9.69 -7.52 -8.74
C PRO A 142 -8.46 -8.39 -8.49
N PHE A 143 -7.43 -8.27 -9.33
CA PHE A 143 -6.19 -9.05 -9.23
C PHE A 143 -5.19 -8.46 -8.24
N THR A 144 -5.41 -7.23 -7.77
CA THR A 144 -4.59 -6.57 -6.75
C THR A 144 -5.23 -6.55 -5.37
N GLY A 145 -6.52 -6.89 -5.28
CA GLY A 145 -7.29 -6.93 -4.05
C GLY A 145 -7.54 -8.35 -3.52
N HIS A 146 -8.63 -8.50 -2.79
CA HIS A 146 -9.08 -9.78 -2.23
C HIS A 146 -10.19 -10.43 -3.08
N GLU A 147 -10.57 -9.81 -4.21
CA GLU A 147 -11.65 -10.27 -5.07
C GLU A 147 -11.25 -11.46 -5.95
N SER A 148 -10.01 -11.49 -6.45
CA SER A 148 -9.49 -12.59 -7.28
C SER A 148 -8.60 -13.54 -6.49
N LYS A 149 -8.55 -14.81 -6.93
CA LYS A 149 -7.71 -15.87 -6.38
C LYS A 149 -7.25 -16.76 -7.52
N GLY A 150 -6.15 -17.49 -7.31
CA GLY A 150 -5.61 -18.44 -8.28
C GLY A 150 -4.24 -18.02 -8.81
N GLU A 151 -3.73 -18.80 -9.77
CA GLU A 151 -2.37 -18.63 -10.29
C GLU A 151 -2.17 -17.27 -10.94
N LEU A 152 -3.12 -16.84 -11.79
CA LEU A 152 -3.02 -15.55 -12.48
C LEU A 152 -2.97 -14.36 -11.52
N THR A 153 -3.72 -14.41 -10.41
CA THR A 153 -3.66 -13.41 -9.34
C THR A 153 -2.28 -13.40 -8.67
N TYR A 154 -1.73 -14.58 -8.41
CA TYR A 154 -0.40 -14.73 -7.81
C TYR A 154 0.69 -14.18 -8.74
N GLU A 155 0.66 -14.53 -10.02
CA GLU A 155 1.61 -14.06 -11.03
C GLU A 155 1.56 -12.54 -11.19
N LEU A 156 0.37 -11.94 -11.27
CA LEU A 156 0.22 -10.49 -11.38
C LEU A 156 0.70 -9.78 -10.11
N THR A 157 0.38 -10.31 -8.92
CA THR A 157 0.86 -9.76 -7.65
C THR A 157 2.38 -9.81 -7.57
N LYS A 158 2.99 -10.94 -7.95
CA LYS A 158 4.45 -11.13 -7.99
C LYS A 158 5.09 -10.18 -9.00
N LEU A 159 4.49 -10.02 -10.18
CA LEU A 159 4.93 -9.10 -11.23
C LEU A 159 4.98 -7.66 -10.70
N TYR A 160 3.92 -7.17 -10.05
CA TYR A 160 3.92 -5.81 -9.50
C TYR A 160 4.90 -5.65 -8.34
N LYS A 161 4.97 -6.58 -7.39
CA LYS A 161 5.94 -6.50 -6.29
C LYS A 161 7.37 -6.43 -6.81
N ASN A 162 7.71 -7.27 -7.79
CA ASN A 162 9.03 -7.24 -8.45
C ASN A 162 9.27 -5.90 -9.14
N ARG A 163 8.27 -5.36 -9.83
CA ARG A 163 8.36 -4.04 -10.47
C ARG A 163 8.66 -2.93 -9.46
N MET A 164 8.04 -2.96 -8.27
CA MET A 164 8.32 -1.99 -7.22
C MET A 164 9.74 -2.15 -6.67
N TRP A 165 10.20 -3.39 -6.46
CA TRP A 165 11.57 -3.66 -6.03
C TRP A 165 12.62 -3.20 -7.05
N ASP A 166 12.37 -3.44 -8.33
CA ASP A 166 13.28 -3.03 -9.41
C ASP A 166 13.33 -1.50 -9.57
N THR A 167 12.23 -0.79 -9.23
CA THR A 167 12.14 0.67 -9.39
C THR A 167 12.52 1.43 -8.12
N TYR A 168 12.21 0.91 -6.93
CA TYR A 168 12.30 1.62 -5.66
C TYR A 168 13.03 0.83 -4.57
N GLY A 169 13.86 -0.15 -4.95
CA GLY A 169 14.51 -1.06 -4.00
C GLY A 169 15.18 -0.35 -2.82
N GLU A 170 15.91 0.73 -3.07
CA GLU A 170 16.55 1.53 -2.02
C GLU A 170 15.55 2.12 -1.02
N LEU A 171 14.38 2.59 -1.48
CA LEU A 171 13.35 3.16 -0.60
C LEU A 171 12.65 2.06 0.23
N ILE A 172 12.49 0.86 -0.35
CA ILE A 172 11.91 -0.30 0.34
C ILE A 172 12.89 -0.82 1.40
N GLU A 173 14.19 -0.85 1.11
CA GLU A 173 15.23 -1.21 2.09
C GLU A 173 15.28 -0.21 3.24
N ASP A 174 15.22 1.09 2.95
CA ASP A 174 15.14 2.13 3.98
C ASP A 174 13.88 1.97 4.85
N TYR A 175 12.73 1.65 4.26
CA TYR A 175 11.53 1.26 5.01
C TYR A 175 11.77 0.04 5.92
N ASN A 176 12.41 -1.00 5.42
CA ASN A 176 12.70 -2.20 6.20
C ASN A 176 13.63 -1.91 7.39
N ASN A 177 14.57 -0.99 7.24
CA ASN A 177 15.42 -0.52 8.33
C ASN A 177 14.59 0.20 9.40
N LEU A 178 13.70 1.12 9.00
CA LEU A 178 12.77 1.79 9.93
C LEU A 178 11.88 0.79 10.68
N MET A 179 11.37 -0.25 10.00
CA MET A 179 10.56 -1.27 10.67
C MET A 179 11.37 -2.07 11.71
N SER A 180 12.66 -2.26 11.45
CA SER A 180 13.58 -2.89 12.43
C SER A 180 13.77 -2.00 13.66
N GLU A 181 13.92 -0.69 13.46
CA GLU A 181 14.09 0.29 14.54
C GLU A 181 12.83 0.42 15.42
N LEU A 182 11.65 0.21 14.84
CA LEU A 182 10.38 0.27 15.59
C LEU A 182 10.03 -1.04 16.31
N GLU A 183 10.71 -2.14 15.99
CA GLU A 183 10.37 -3.49 16.46
C GLU A 183 10.35 -3.57 18.00
N GLU A 184 11.38 -3.05 18.66
CA GLU A 184 11.49 -3.06 20.13
C GLU A 184 10.35 -2.27 20.79
N ARG A 185 10.10 -1.04 20.32
CA ARG A 185 9.00 -0.18 20.85
C ARG A 185 7.62 -0.80 20.64
N ILE A 186 7.44 -1.52 19.53
CA ILE A 186 6.19 -2.25 19.27
C ILE A 186 6.03 -3.41 20.24
N ASP A 187 7.08 -4.18 20.49
CA ASP A 187 7.03 -5.29 21.44
C ASP A 187 6.79 -4.81 22.87
N GLU A 188 7.46 -3.73 23.30
CA GLU A 188 7.20 -3.07 24.60
C GLU A 188 5.72 -2.66 24.75
N PHE A 189 5.14 -2.05 23.71
CA PHE A 189 3.72 -1.68 23.72
C PHE A 189 2.80 -2.91 23.85
N ILE A 190 3.10 -3.99 23.13
CA ILE A 190 2.33 -5.25 23.18
C ILE A 190 2.39 -5.88 24.58
N GLU A 191 3.55 -5.82 25.24
CA GLU A 191 3.72 -6.34 26.60
C GLU A 191 2.91 -5.54 27.62
N GLN A 192 2.93 -4.21 27.53
CA GLN A 192 2.17 -3.32 28.42
C GLN A 192 0.64 -3.46 28.27
N ASP A 193 0.15 -3.77 27.06
CA ASP A 193 -1.27 -4.02 26.78
C ASP A 193 -1.78 -5.37 27.37
N ASN A 194 -0.96 -6.07 28.17
CA ASN A 194 -1.31 -7.27 28.94
C ASN A 194 -1.89 -8.43 28.12
N LYS A 195 -1.52 -8.54 26.82
CA LYS A 195 -1.85 -9.69 25.94
C LYS A 195 -3.36 -10.01 25.79
N LYS A 196 -4.27 -9.12 26.23
CA LYS A 196 -5.72 -9.40 26.19
C LYS A 196 -6.29 -9.42 24.77
N ASN A 197 -5.61 -8.81 23.79
CA ASN A 197 -6.08 -8.70 22.41
C ASN A 197 -5.08 -9.28 21.39
N LYS A 198 -4.88 -10.60 21.44
CA LYS A 198 -3.95 -11.34 20.56
C LYS A 198 -4.15 -11.04 19.07
N ASN A 199 -5.39 -10.84 18.63
CA ASN A 199 -5.70 -10.52 17.23
C ASN A 199 -5.16 -9.14 16.83
N PHE A 200 -5.28 -8.14 17.71
CA PHE A 200 -4.69 -6.83 17.50
C PHE A 200 -3.16 -6.87 17.51
N HIS A 201 -2.55 -7.61 18.45
CA HIS A 201 -1.08 -7.74 18.49
C HIS A 201 -0.51 -8.39 17.24
N ASN A 202 -1.17 -9.43 16.72
CA ASN A 202 -0.81 -10.03 15.42
C ASN A 202 -1.00 -9.04 14.26
N SER A 203 -2.05 -8.23 14.31
CA SER A 203 -2.31 -7.17 13.32
C SER A 203 -1.16 -6.15 13.33
N ILE A 204 -0.71 -5.68 14.49
CA ILE A 204 0.42 -4.74 14.60
C ILE A 204 1.68 -5.34 13.97
N ARG A 205 2.05 -6.56 14.36
CA ARG A 205 3.24 -7.24 13.81
C ARG A 205 3.17 -7.43 12.30
N SER A 206 1.98 -7.72 11.77
CA SER A 206 1.78 -7.80 10.33
C SER A 206 1.95 -6.44 9.66
N GLU A 207 1.32 -5.39 10.19
CA GLU A 207 1.30 -4.06 9.56
C GLU A 207 2.66 -3.35 9.63
N PHE A 208 3.49 -3.69 10.60
CA PHE A 208 4.85 -3.18 10.75
C PHE A 208 5.92 -4.19 10.31
N SER A 209 5.53 -5.22 9.55
CA SER A 209 6.48 -6.20 9.02
C SER A 209 7.30 -5.63 7.86
N LYS A 210 8.54 -6.09 7.76
CA LYS A 210 9.43 -5.82 6.63
C LYS A 210 8.82 -6.38 5.34
N ILE A 211 9.02 -5.67 4.24
CA ILE A 211 8.73 -6.17 2.91
C ILE A 211 9.90 -7.04 2.47
N ILE A 212 9.62 -8.30 2.16
CA ILE A 212 10.62 -9.24 1.66
C ILE A 212 10.46 -9.33 0.14
N ARG A 213 11.58 -9.27 -0.60
CA ARG A 213 11.59 -9.55 -2.03
C ARG A 213 11.38 -11.05 -2.24
N ASP A 214 10.37 -11.41 -3.02
CA ASP A 214 10.16 -12.80 -3.41
C ASP A 214 11.41 -13.29 -4.16
N LYS A 215 12.08 -14.31 -3.62
CA LYS A 215 13.24 -14.92 -4.29
C LYS A 215 12.75 -15.56 -5.61
N LYS A 216 13.51 -15.33 -6.68
CA LYS A 216 13.26 -15.94 -8.00
C LYS A 216 13.38 -17.46 -7.92
#